data_AF-A0AAD7N8S9-F1
#
_entry.id   AF-A0AAD7N8S9-F1
#
_cell.length_a   1.000
_cell.length_b   1.000
_cell.length_c   1.000
_cell.angle_alpha   90.00
_cell.angle_beta   90.00
_cell.angle_gamma   90.00
#
_symmetry.space_group_name_H-M   'P 1'
#
loop_
_entity.id
_entity.type
_entity.pdbx_description
1 polymer ?
#
loop_
_entity_poly.entity_id
_entity_poly.type
_entity_poly.pdbx_seq_one_letter_code
_entity_poly.pdbx_strand_id
1 'polypeptide(L)'
;VSLDNWRRYKRDGYLSKLLHSHAPRGNDADGSPCPGCSNKPRQFRCRQCFGGILYCRDCVLQRHRENPLHRLEYWNGRFFVKVSMAMLGLRIQMGHPPDSPCPTPERGPTGFVVLHTNGIHEVTVDFCGCEHAFDAGPHEQQSL
;
A
#
# COMPACT_ATOMS: atom_id res chain seq x y z
N VAL A 1 27.36 -19.39 20.24
CA VAL A 1 28.27 -18.56 19.41
C VAL A 1 28.59 -17.30 20.19
N SER A 2 29.85 -17.00 20.50
CA SER A 2 30.18 -15.76 21.24
C SER A 2 29.87 -14.53 20.37
N LEU A 3 29.53 -13.40 21.02
CA LEU A 3 29.25 -12.14 20.33
C LEU A 3 30.42 -11.70 19.44
N ASP A 4 31.67 -11.95 19.84
CA ASP A 4 32.86 -11.64 19.05
C ASP A 4 32.96 -12.46 17.76
N ASN A 5 32.64 -13.75 17.81
CA ASN A 5 32.60 -14.58 16.60
C ASN A 5 31.47 -14.16 15.66
N TRP A 6 30.31 -13.78 16.19
CA TRP A 6 29.24 -13.21 15.36
C TRP A 6 29.67 -11.90 14.71
N ARG A 7 30.29 -11.00 15.48
CA ARG A 7 30.76 -9.69 15.01
C ARG A 7 31.83 -9.80 13.93
N ARG A 8 32.70 -10.80 13.96
CA ARG A 8 33.80 -10.97 12.99
C ARG A 8 33.36 -11.66 11.70
N TYR A 9 32.49 -12.67 11.79
CA TYR A 9 32.23 -13.55 10.64
C TYR A 9 30.81 -13.46 10.09
N LYS A 10 29.85 -12.89 10.85
CA LYS A 10 28.44 -12.81 10.45
C LYS A 10 27.96 -11.38 10.22
N ARG A 11 28.59 -10.39 10.85
CA ARG A 11 28.18 -8.97 10.77
C ARG A 11 27.98 -8.49 9.34
N ASP A 12 28.99 -8.60 8.48
CA ASP A 12 28.94 -7.99 7.14
C ASP A 12 27.94 -8.72 6.24
N GLY A 13 27.83 -10.05 6.37
CA GLY A 13 26.82 -10.84 5.67
C GLY A 13 25.38 -10.48 6.10
N TYR A 14 25.15 -10.25 7.39
CA TYR A 14 23.84 -9.81 7.90
C TYR A 14 23.54 -8.35 7.55
N LEU A 15 24.53 -7.46 7.67
CA LEU A 15 24.40 -6.06 7.29
C LEU A 15 24.09 -5.92 5.80
N SER A 16 24.79 -6.66 4.94
CA SER A 16 24.49 -6.71 3.52
C SER A 16 23.04 -7.15 3.27
N LYS A 17 22.59 -8.24 3.90
CA LYS A 17 21.18 -8.69 3.77
C LYS A 17 20.16 -7.66 4.27
N LEU A 18 20.47 -6.98 5.37
CA LEU A 18 19.65 -5.87 5.88
C LEU A 18 19.57 -4.75 4.85
N LEU A 19 20.71 -4.27 4.36
CA LEU A 19 20.78 -3.21 3.33
C LEU A 19 20.02 -3.60 2.05
N HIS A 20 20.15 -4.84 1.59
CA HIS A 20 19.40 -5.36 0.43
C HIS A 20 17.87 -5.36 0.67
N SER A 21 17.41 -5.47 1.92
CA SER A 21 15.98 -5.35 2.24
C SER A 21 15.48 -3.90 2.26
N HIS A 22 16.41 -2.94 2.41
CA HIS A 22 16.16 -1.50 2.42
C HIS A 22 16.39 -0.82 1.06
N ALA A 23 16.83 -1.57 0.05
CA ALA A 23 16.97 -1.13 -1.34
C ALA A 23 15.97 -1.86 -2.26
N PRO A 24 15.71 -1.36 -3.48
CA PRO A 24 15.03 -2.11 -4.51
C PRO A 24 15.75 -3.45 -4.76
N ARG A 25 15.01 -4.53 -5.06
CA ARG A 25 15.60 -5.86 -5.18
C ARG A 25 16.07 -6.12 -6.60
N GLY A 26 17.24 -6.75 -6.76
CA GLY A 26 17.72 -7.23 -8.06
C GLY A 26 17.79 -6.11 -9.12
N ASN A 27 17.21 -6.37 -10.30
CA ASN A 27 17.17 -5.42 -11.43
C ASN A 27 16.09 -4.34 -11.28
N ASP A 28 15.52 -4.11 -10.09
CA ASP A 28 14.70 -2.93 -9.79
C ASP A 28 15.56 -1.64 -9.76
N ALA A 29 16.48 -1.50 -10.71
CA ALA A 29 17.26 -0.30 -10.92
C ALA A 29 16.30 0.88 -11.07
N ASP A 30 16.73 2.03 -10.56
CA ASP A 30 15.97 3.27 -10.66
C ASP A 30 15.56 3.50 -12.13
N GLY A 31 14.26 3.70 -12.37
CA GLY A 31 13.71 3.87 -13.72
C GLY A 31 13.38 2.60 -14.50
N SER A 32 13.57 1.39 -13.95
CA SER A 32 13.14 0.15 -14.61
C SER A 32 11.62 0.12 -14.89
N PRO A 33 11.17 -0.42 -16.03
CA PRO A 33 9.76 -0.39 -16.43
C PRO A 33 8.91 -1.21 -15.46
N CYS A 34 7.71 -0.74 -15.14
CA CYS A 34 6.77 -1.41 -14.26
C CYS A 34 6.42 -2.81 -14.79
N PRO A 35 6.52 -3.88 -13.99
CA PRO A 35 6.17 -5.22 -14.44
C PRO A 35 4.68 -5.41 -14.75
N GLY A 36 3.81 -4.50 -14.27
CA GLY A 36 2.37 -4.56 -14.53
C GLY A 36 1.92 -3.89 -15.83
N CYS A 37 2.63 -2.86 -16.31
CA CYS A 37 2.20 -2.08 -17.48
C CYS A 37 3.31 -1.77 -18.49
N SER A 38 4.57 -2.05 -18.15
CA SER A 38 5.77 -1.81 -18.96
C SER A 38 6.03 -0.36 -19.41
N ASN A 39 5.13 0.58 -19.11
CA ASN A 39 5.15 1.94 -19.67
C ASN A 39 5.62 3.02 -18.70
N LYS A 40 5.63 2.73 -17.39
CA LYS A 40 5.94 3.71 -16.33
C LYS A 40 7.07 3.19 -15.44
N PRO A 41 7.88 4.06 -14.82
CA PRO A 41 8.90 3.62 -13.89
C PRO A 41 8.28 2.94 -12.66
N ARG A 42 8.92 1.86 -12.20
CA ARG A 42 8.55 1.20 -10.95
C ARG A 42 9.18 1.94 -9.76
N GLN A 43 8.36 2.38 -8.82
CA GLN A 43 8.80 3.26 -7.72
C GLN A 43 8.16 2.92 -6.37
N PHE A 44 7.06 2.16 -6.37
CA PHE A 44 6.29 1.87 -5.17
C PHE A 44 6.34 0.39 -4.84
N ARG A 45 6.61 0.04 -3.59
CA ARG A 45 6.48 -1.33 -3.09
C ARG A 45 5.50 -1.40 -1.93
N CYS A 46 4.95 -2.59 -1.71
CA CYS A 46 4.15 -2.89 -0.53
C CYS A 46 4.96 -3.69 0.49
N ARG A 47 4.81 -3.37 1.77
CA ARG A 47 5.50 -4.04 2.88
C ARG A 47 4.81 -5.33 3.33
N GLN A 48 3.54 -5.51 3.01
CA GLN A 48 2.76 -6.71 3.34
C GLN A 48 2.68 -7.71 2.19
N CYS A 49 2.78 -7.26 0.93
CA CYS A 49 2.80 -8.18 -0.19
C CYS A 49 4.13 -8.95 -0.28
N PHE A 50 4.03 -10.21 -0.70
CA PHE A 50 5.21 -11.04 -0.92
C PHE A 50 6.10 -10.48 -2.04
N GLY A 51 7.41 -10.72 -1.92
CA GLY A 51 8.40 -10.39 -2.96
C GLY A 51 8.96 -8.96 -2.91
N GLY A 52 8.22 -7.99 -2.37
CA GLY A 52 8.69 -6.60 -2.29
C GLY A 52 9.02 -5.96 -3.64
N ILE A 53 8.35 -6.41 -4.70
CA ILE A 53 8.49 -5.94 -6.08
C ILE A 53 8.00 -4.50 -6.18
N LEU A 54 8.71 -3.67 -6.95
CA LEU A 54 8.30 -2.31 -7.23
C LEU A 54 7.30 -2.27 -8.42
N TYR A 55 6.32 -1.39 -8.32
CA TYR A 55 5.34 -1.07 -9.35
C TYR A 55 5.25 0.45 -9.56
N CYS A 56 4.67 0.88 -10.68
CA CYS A 56 4.28 2.28 -10.84
C CYS A 56 3.05 2.61 -9.97
N ARG A 57 2.72 3.91 -9.84
CA ARG A 57 1.57 4.39 -9.05
C ARG A 57 0.26 3.68 -9.40
N ASP A 58 -0.07 3.56 -10.68
CA ASP A 58 -1.38 3.01 -11.07
C ASP A 58 -1.47 1.50 -10.83
N CYS A 59 -0.41 0.76 -11.17
CA CYS A 59 -0.37 -0.68 -10.94
C CYS A 59 -0.36 -1.01 -9.44
N VAL A 60 0.33 -0.21 -8.60
CA VAL A 60 0.29 -0.45 -7.15
C VAL A 60 -1.11 -0.17 -6.61
N LEU A 61 -1.78 0.90 -7.05
CA LEU A 61 -3.15 1.21 -6.61
C LEU A 61 -4.15 0.12 -7.05
N GLN A 62 -4.08 -0.31 -8.30
CA GLN A 62 -4.97 -1.36 -8.82
C GLN A 62 -4.84 -2.66 -8.02
N ARG A 63 -3.61 -3.09 -7.73
CA ARG A 63 -3.33 -4.33 -6.99
C ARG A 63 -3.76 -4.28 -5.52
N HIS A 64 -3.98 -3.09 -4.97
CA HIS A 64 -4.31 -2.89 -3.57
C HIS A 64 -5.73 -2.38 -3.34
N ARG A 65 -6.59 -2.39 -4.37
CA ARG A 65 -8.01 -2.01 -4.21
C ARG A 65 -8.72 -2.83 -3.13
N GLU A 66 -8.47 -4.14 -3.12
CA GLU A 66 -9.02 -5.07 -2.11
C GLU A 66 -8.25 -5.08 -0.79
N ASN A 67 -7.08 -4.45 -0.74
CA ASN A 67 -6.21 -4.44 0.45
C ASN A 67 -5.77 -3.00 0.78
N PRO A 68 -6.73 -2.06 1.03
CA PRO A 68 -6.45 -0.63 1.10
C PRO A 68 -5.66 -0.21 2.36
N LEU A 69 -5.52 -1.12 3.33
CA LEU A 69 -4.80 -0.91 4.60
C LEU A 69 -3.37 -1.49 4.57
N HIS A 70 -2.89 -1.89 3.39
CA HIS A 70 -1.49 -2.23 3.23
C HIS A 70 -0.60 -0.97 3.28
N ARG A 71 0.64 -1.12 3.75
CA ARG A 71 1.60 -0.03 3.88
C ARG A 71 2.49 0.00 2.66
N LEU A 72 2.43 1.12 1.95
CA LEU A 72 3.23 1.35 0.77
C LEU A 72 4.49 2.16 1.11
N GLU A 73 5.51 1.98 0.30
CA GLU A 73 6.74 2.73 0.34
C GLU A 73 7.13 3.20 -1.06
N TYR A 74 7.59 4.44 -1.16
CA TYR A 74 8.09 5.06 -2.37
C TYR A 74 9.62 5.13 -2.35
N TRP A 75 10.26 4.72 -3.44
CA TRP A 75 11.70 4.89 -3.63
C TRP A 75 12.02 6.29 -4.12
N ASN A 76 12.72 7.09 -3.31
CA ASN A 76 13.12 8.45 -3.66
C ASN A 76 14.52 8.55 -4.33
N GLY A 77 15.09 7.43 -4.76
CA GLY A 77 16.47 7.34 -5.27
C GLY A 77 17.51 7.01 -4.20
N ARG A 78 17.21 7.21 -2.91
CA ARG A 78 18.15 6.97 -1.80
C ARG A 78 17.64 5.98 -0.77
N PHE A 79 16.37 6.09 -0.40
CA PHE A 79 15.73 5.23 0.58
C PHE A 79 14.22 5.15 0.34
N PHE A 80 13.58 4.18 0.98
CA PHE A 80 12.12 4.05 0.96
C PHE A 80 11.46 5.01 1.94
N VAL A 81 10.58 5.86 1.42
CA VAL A 81 9.72 6.77 2.18
C VAL A 81 8.35 6.13 2.33
N LYS A 82 7.79 6.12 3.54
CA LYS A 82 6.42 5.63 3.77
C LYS A 82 5.43 6.52 3.02
N VAL A 83 4.47 5.91 2.33
CA VAL A 83 3.37 6.60 1.67
C VAL A 83 2.06 5.87 1.97
N SER A 84 0.98 6.61 2.20
CA SER A 84 -0.35 6.02 2.34
C SER A 84 -1.04 5.89 0.99
N MET A 85 -2.03 5.01 0.90
CA MET A 85 -2.83 4.89 -0.33
C MET A 85 -3.70 6.13 -0.58
N ALA A 86 -4.14 6.82 0.48
CA ALA A 86 -4.82 8.11 0.38
C ALA A 86 -3.93 9.18 -0.28
N MET A 87 -2.65 9.27 0.09
CA MET A 87 -1.70 10.19 -0.56
C MET A 87 -1.52 9.88 -2.05
N LEU A 88 -1.65 8.61 -2.44
CA LEU A 88 -1.62 8.20 -3.84
C LEU A 88 -2.96 8.39 -4.54
N GLY A 89 -4.02 8.83 -3.86
CA GLY A 89 -5.34 9.13 -4.42
C GLY A 89 -6.32 7.95 -4.42
N LEU A 90 -6.06 6.88 -3.66
CA LEU A 90 -7.04 5.82 -3.47
C LEU A 90 -8.21 6.35 -2.63
N ARG A 91 -9.43 6.11 -3.11
CA ARG A 91 -10.67 6.29 -2.33
C ARG A 91 -11.31 4.92 -2.15
N ILE A 92 -11.76 4.63 -0.93
CA ILE A 92 -12.41 3.36 -0.56
C ILE A 92 -13.92 3.58 -0.65
N GLN A 93 -14.59 2.83 -1.51
CA GLN A 93 -16.05 2.84 -1.59
C GLN A 93 -16.63 1.99 -0.47
N MET A 94 -17.54 2.57 0.31
CA MET A 94 -18.28 1.92 1.39
C MET A 94 -19.72 1.57 0.96
N GLY A 95 -20.36 0.68 1.69
CA GLY A 95 -21.79 0.34 1.52
C GLY A 95 -22.12 -0.57 0.33
N HIS A 96 -21.13 -1.02 -0.43
CA HIS A 96 -21.28 -2.00 -1.53
C HIS A 96 -20.22 -3.11 -1.39
N PRO A 97 -20.50 -4.34 -1.83
CA PRO A 97 -19.50 -5.39 -1.90
C PRO A 97 -18.29 -4.99 -2.76
N PRO A 98 -17.11 -5.59 -2.53
CA PRO A 98 -15.97 -5.45 -3.43
C PRO A 98 -16.39 -5.71 -4.89
N ASP A 99 -15.83 -4.92 -5.82
CA ASP A 99 -16.12 -4.96 -7.27
C ASP A 99 -17.52 -4.54 -7.72
N SER A 100 -18.40 -4.08 -6.81
CA SER A 100 -19.66 -3.42 -7.16
C SER A 100 -19.51 -1.89 -7.04
N PRO A 101 -19.23 -1.15 -8.15
CA PRO A 101 -19.17 0.30 -8.08
C PRO A 101 -20.54 0.88 -7.72
N CYS A 102 -20.54 1.81 -6.77
CA CYS A 102 -21.76 2.54 -6.41
C CYS A 102 -22.17 3.47 -7.58
N PRO A 103 -23.43 3.47 -8.04
CA PRO A 103 -23.92 4.39 -9.06
C PRO A 103 -24.08 5.82 -8.53
N THR A 104 -24.26 5.98 -7.22
CA THR A 104 -24.48 7.26 -6.54
C THR A 104 -23.52 7.43 -5.34
N PRO A 105 -22.20 7.49 -5.58
CA PRO A 105 -21.23 7.64 -4.50
C PRO A 105 -21.26 9.05 -3.91
N GLU A 106 -21.27 9.14 -2.59
CA GLU A 106 -21.19 10.39 -1.84
C GLU A 106 -19.78 10.59 -1.30
N ARG A 107 -19.20 11.78 -1.52
CA ARG A 107 -17.84 12.05 -1.05
C ARG A 107 -17.78 12.10 0.46
N GLY A 108 -17.05 11.16 1.04
CA GLY A 108 -16.70 11.15 2.44
C GLY A 108 -15.42 11.93 2.75
N PRO A 109 -15.00 11.92 4.04
CA PRO A 109 -13.79 12.60 4.49
C PRO A 109 -12.52 12.01 3.87
N THR A 110 -11.50 12.87 3.72
CA THR A 110 -10.18 12.48 3.20
C THR A 110 -9.20 12.03 4.28
N GLY A 111 -9.50 12.31 5.55
CA GLY A 111 -8.72 11.95 6.73
C GLY A 111 -9.43 10.94 7.63
N PHE A 112 -10.16 9.98 7.04
CA PHE A 112 -10.84 8.93 7.79
C PHE A 112 -9.80 8.02 8.45
N VAL A 113 -9.88 7.84 9.77
CA VAL A 113 -8.87 7.07 10.52
C VAL A 113 -9.37 5.65 10.76
N VAL A 114 -8.61 4.67 10.28
CA VAL A 114 -8.85 3.23 10.51
C VAL A 114 -7.81 2.69 11.48
N LEU A 115 -8.27 2.10 12.58
CA LEU A 115 -7.45 1.33 13.49
C LEU A 115 -7.38 -0.11 13.01
N HIS A 116 -6.20 -0.56 12.60
CA HIS A 116 -5.99 -1.92 12.09
C HIS A 116 -4.88 -2.63 12.89
N THR A 117 -4.86 -3.96 12.86
CA THR A 117 -3.85 -4.79 13.54
C THR A 117 -2.41 -4.51 13.08
N ASN A 118 -2.23 -3.84 11.94
CA ASN A 118 -0.93 -3.48 11.37
C ASN A 118 -0.58 -1.98 11.55
N GLY A 119 -1.43 -1.22 12.28
CA GLY A 119 -1.24 0.19 12.60
C GLY A 119 -2.48 1.05 12.34
N ILE A 120 -2.29 2.35 12.54
CA ILE A 120 -3.29 3.39 12.27
C ILE A 120 -3.12 3.84 10.82
N HIS A 121 -4.22 3.93 10.08
CA HIS A 121 -4.24 4.40 8.70
C HIS A 121 -5.15 5.60 8.54
N GLU A 122 -4.64 6.61 7.84
CA GLU A 122 -5.47 7.68 7.31
C GLU A 122 -5.84 7.33 5.88
N VAL A 123 -7.13 7.19 5.63
CA VAL A 123 -7.72 6.82 4.34
C VAL A 123 -8.74 7.85 3.89
N THR A 124 -9.06 7.80 2.61
CA THR A 124 -10.13 8.60 2.03
C THR A 124 -11.27 7.67 1.64
N VAL A 125 -12.49 8.00 2.02
CA VAL A 125 -13.67 7.16 1.80
C VAL A 125 -14.72 7.85 0.95
N ASP A 126 -15.52 7.05 0.25
CA ASP A 126 -16.75 7.44 -0.41
C ASP A 126 -17.88 6.57 0.14
N PHE A 127 -18.98 7.19 0.56
CA PHE A 127 -20.16 6.50 1.06
C PHE A 127 -21.12 6.16 -0.09
N CYS A 128 -22.06 5.26 0.17
CA CYS A 128 -23.13 4.92 -0.74
C CYS A 128 -24.35 5.82 -0.48
N GLY A 129 -24.86 6.48 -1.54
CA GLY A 129 -26.10 7.25 -1.55
C GLY A 129 -27.26 6.55 -2.26
N CYS A 130 -27.25 5.22 -2.40
CA CYS A 130 -28.35 4.48 -3.01
C CYS A 130 -29.52 4.32 -2.03
N GLU A 131 -30.74 4.61 -2.45
CA GLU A 131 -31.96 4.47 -1.60
C GLU A 131 -32.27 3.02 -1.20
N HIS A 132 -31.76 2.04 -1.93
CA HIS A 132 -32.04 0.60 -1.75
C HIS A 132 -30.79 -0.29 -1.84
N ALA A 133 -29.59 0.24 -1.59
CA ALA A 133 -28.44 -0.64 -1.41
C ALA A 133 -28.70 -1.48 -0.16
N PHE A 134 -29.00 -2.77 -0.37
CA PHE A 134 -29.11 -3.77 0.69
C PHE A 134 -27.90 -3.58 1.62
N ASP A 135 -28.16 -3.24 2.89
CA ASP A 135 -27.18 -3.00 3.96
C ASP A 135 -26.41 -1.67 3.99
N ALA A 136 -26.71 -0.68 3.13
CA ALA A 136 -25.98 0.59 3.20
C ALA A 136 -26.28 1.36 4.50
N GLY A 137 -27.54 1.45 4.96
CA GLY A 137 -27.85 2.19 6.20
C GLY A 137 -27.26 3.62 6.24
N PRO A 138 -27.27 4.28 7.41
CA PRO A 138 -26.57 5.56 7.64
C PRO A 138 -25.04 5.40 7.44
N HIS A 139 -24.33 6.51 7.16
CA HIS A 139 -22.88 6.50 6.97
C HIS A 139 -22.12 5.83 8.13
N GLU A 140 -22.63 5.89 9.36
CA GLU A 140 -22.05 5.19 10.52
C GLU A 140 -22.09 3.67 10.36
N GLN A 141 -23.17 3.11 9.81
CA GLN A 141 -23.30 1.66 9.58
C GLN A 141 -22.44 1.19 8.40
N GLN A 142 -22.18 2.06 7.42
CA GLN A 142 -21.26 1.78 6.30
C GLN A 142 -19.79 1.75 6.73
N SER A 143 -19.49 2.26 7.92
CA SER A 143 -18.13 2.37 8.45
C SER A 143 -17.71 1.23 9.38
N LEU A 144 -18.64 0.31 9.70
CA LEU A 144 -18.44 -0.90 10.49
C LEU A 144 -17.98 -2.07 9.62
#